data_AF-A0A9D6UW18-F1
#
_entry.id   AF-A0A9D6UW18-F1
#
_cell.length_a   1.000
_cell.length_b   1.000
_cell.length_c   1.000
_cell.angle_alpha   90.00
_cell.angle_beta   90.00
_cell.angle_gamma   90.00
#
_symmetry.space_group_name_H-M   'P 1'
#
loop_
_entity.id
_entity.type
_entity.pdbx_description
1 polymer ?
#
loop_
_entity_poly.entity_id
_entity_poly.type
_entity_poly.pdbx_seq_one_letter_code
_entity_poly.pdbx_strand_id
1 'polypeptide(L)'
;FRQWLMGTEVPRYKLQWEVTPADGAFLLKATIEQSEVSENFAMPVPIYLENQGKMIRLGWIALVGTQSKPVSVKLPFKPTKVALNANYDILEQK
;
A
#
# COMPACT_ATOMS: atom_id res chain seq x y z
N PHE A 1 5.09 -23.46 11.50
CA PHE A 1 4.02 -22.82 10.72
C PHE A 1 2.94 -22.32 11.70
N ARG A 2 3.01 -21.04 12.05
CA ARG A 2 2.17 -20.25 12.96
C ARG A 2 2.44 -18.83 12.44
N GLN A 3 1.54 -17.97 11.98
CA GLN A 3 0.16 -17.71 12.35
C GLN A 3 -0.46 -16.97 11.15
N TRP A 4 -1.43 -17.56 10.48
CA TRP A 4 -2.37 -16.83 9.62
C TRP A 4 -3.74 -17.16 10.19
N LEU A 5 -4.61 -16.17 10.30
CA LEU A 5 -6.00 -16.28 10.79
C LEU A 5 -6.18 -16.39 12.32
N MET A 6 -5.84 -15.36 13.10
CA MET A 6 -6.52 -15.09 14.39
C MET A 6 -6.64 -13.59 14.70
N GLY A 7 -6.77 -12.74 13.69
CA GLY A 7 -7.22 -11.37 13.87
C GLY A 7 -8.62 -11.24 13.29
N THR A 8 -9.65 -11.13 14.12
CA THR A 8 -10.94 -10.53 13.70
C THR A 8 -10.82 -9.01 13.55
N GLU A 9 -9.60 -8.49 13.65
CA GLU A 9 -9.26 -7.08 13.56
C GLU A 9 -9.45 -6.59 12.13
N VAL A 10 -10.04 -5.42 12.00
CA VAL A 10 -10.27 -4.76 10.71
C VAL A 10 -9.34 -3.56 10.66
N PRO A 11 -8.20 -3.63 9.95
CA PRO A 11 -7.25 -2.53 9.91
C PRO A 11 -7.83 -1.34 9.16
N ARG A 12 -7.41 -0.14 9.59
CA ARG A 12 -7.62 1.10 8.85
C ARG A 12 -6.32 1.48 8.14
N TYR A 13 -6.44 1.85 6.86
CA TYR A 13 -5.32 2.32 6.06
C TYR A 13 -5.47 3.78 5.64
N LYS A 14 -4.38 4.54 5.72
CA LYS A 14 -4.26 5.85 5.06
C LYS A 14 -3.06 5.83 4.13
N LEU A 15 -3.27 6.31 2.91
CA LEU A 15 -2.24 6.47 1.89
C LEU A 15 -2.05 7.95 1.58
N GLN A 16 -0.83 8.44 1.75
CA GLN A 16 -0.38 9.71 1.20
C GLN A 16 0.70 9.41 0.16
N TRP A 17 0.68 10.12 -0.97
CA TRP A 17 1.67 9.89 -2.01
C TRP A 17 1.91 11.13 -2.86
N GLU A 18 3.13 11.21 -3.39
CA GLU A 18 3.56 12.20 -4.36
C GLU A 18 4.42 11.53 -5.44
N VAL A 19 4.41 12.10 -6.64
CA VAL A 19 5.27 11.65 -7.75
C VAL A 19 6.08 12.82 -8.27
N THR A 20 7.39 12.68 -8.21
CA THR A 20 8.35 13.67 -8.72
C THR A 20 9.10 13.10 -9.92
N PRO A 21 9.34 13.88 -10.99
CA PRO A 21 10.26 13.46 -12.06
C PRO A 21 11.67 13.17 -11.51
N ALA A 22 12.34 12.14 -12.05
CA ALA A 22 13.70 11.77 -11.67
C ALA A 22 14.43 11.11 -12.85
N ASP A 23 15.33 11.84 -13.52
CA ASP A 23 16.26 11.36 -14.57
C ASP A 23 15.65 10.36 -15.57
N GLY A 24 14.67 10.80 -16.35
CA GLY A 24 14.00 9.96 -17.35
C GLY A 24 13.02 8.93 -16.77
N ALA A 25 12.83 8.94 -15.45
CA ALA A 25 11.86 8.14 -14.72
C ALA A 25 11.00 9.04 -13.79
N PHE A 26 10.14 8.40 -13.00
CA PHE A 26 9.33 9.03 -11.98
C PHE A 26 9.62 8.39 -10.62
N LEU A 27 9.80 9.19 -9.58
CA LEU A 27 9.96 8.72 -8.22
C LEU A 27 8.61 8.85 -7.50
N LEU A 28 8.00 7.72 -7.17
CA LEU A 28 6.84 7.65 -6.28
C LEU A 28 7.35 7.62 -4.85
N LYS A 29 6.97 8.62 -4.05
CA LYS A 29 7.10 8.57 -2.60
C LYS A 29 5.71 8.42 -2.00
N ALA A 30 5.56 7.43 -1.14
CA ALA A 30 4.30 7.17 -0.46
C ALA A 30 4.54 6.93 1.03
N THR A 31 3.57 7.32 1.85
CA THR A 31 3.50 7.00 3.26
C THR A 31 2.21 6.24 3.50
N ILE A 32 2.34 5.04 4.06
CA ILE A 32 1.22 4.16 4.37
C ILE A 32 1.10 4.02 5.87
N GLU A 33 -0.03 4.42 6.42
CA GLU A 33 -0.37 4.27 7.83
C GLU A 33 -1.33 3.07 7.99
N GLN A 34 -0.98 2.13 8.86
CA GLN A 34 -1.85 1.07 9.36
C GLN A 34 -2.21 1.39 10.80
N SER A 35 -3.49 1.34 11.14
CA SER A 35 -3.98 1.56 12.50
C SER A 35 -5.16 0.64 12.83
N GLU A 36 -5.59 0.67 14.10
CA GLU A 36 -6.67 -0.16 14.64
C GLU A 36 -6.36 -1.67 14.65
N VAL A 37 -5.08 -2.02 14.84
CA VAL A 37 -4.62 -3.40 14.98
C VAL A 37 -3.57 -3.57 16.06
N SER A 38 -3.50 -4.77 16.62
CA SER A 38 -2.51 -5.21 17.60
C SER A 38 -1.08 -5.19 17.05
N GLU A 39 -0.07 -5.08 17.93
CA GLU A 39 1.35 -4.95 17.55
C GLU A 39 1.89 -6.10 16.69
N ASN A 40 1.33 -7.31 16.86
CA ASN A 40 1.75 -8.50 16.12
C ASN A 40 0.92 -8.74 14.85
N PHE A 41 -0.10 -7.93 14.59
CA PHE A 41 -0.91 -8.04 13.38
C PHE A 41 -0.04 -7.77 12.15
N ALA A 42 0.09 -8.76 11.28
CA ALA A 42 0.87 -8.65 10.05
C ALA A 42 -0.03 -8.86 8.84
N MET A 43 -0.04 -7.91 7.91
CA MET A 43 -0.78 -8.04 6.65
C MET A 43 0.03 -7.54 5.46
N PRO A 44 0.16 -8.35 4.39
CA PRO A 44 0.62 -7.86 3.10
C PRO A 44 -0.50 -7.07 2.42
N VAL A 45 -0.27 -5.78 2.21
CA VAL A 45 -1.20 -4.87 1.53
C VAL A 45 -0.80 -4.73 0.06
N PRO A 46 -1.68 -5.02 -0.91
CA PRO A 46 -1.35 -4.86 -2.32
C PRO A 46 -1.42 -3.39 -2.73
N ILE A 47 -0.42 -2.95 -3.48
CA ILE A 47 -0.33 -1.58 -4.01
C ILE A 47 -0.62 -1.62 -5.51
N TYR A 48 -1.49 -0.72 -5.94
CA TYR A 48 -1.91 -0.56 -7.33
C TYR A 48 -1.57 0.84 -7.85
N LEU A 49 -1.25 0.89 -9.14
CA LEU A 49 -1.00 2.13 -9.89
C LEU A 49 -1.99 2.20 -11.05
N GLU A 50 -2.48 3.38 -11.35
CA GLU A 50 -3.22 3.61 -12.59
C GLU A 50 -2.29 4.12 -13.68
N ASN A 51 -2.33 3.46 -14.84
CA ASN A 51 -1.63 3.87 -16.05
C ASN A 51 -2.62 3.86 -17.22
N GLN A 52 -2.82 5.02 -17.86
CA GLN A 52 -3.72 5.16 -19.02
C GLN A 52 -5.12 4.55 -18.77
N GLY A 53 -5.69 4.80 -17.59
CA GLY A 53 -7.02 4.29 -17.21
C GLY A 53 -7.06 2.81 -16.82
N LYS A 54 -5.93 2.11 -16.77
CA LYS A 54 -5.83 0.72 -16.30
C LYS A 54 -5.15 0.66 -14.94
N MET A 55 -5.79 -0.01 -13.99
CA MET A 55 -5.16 -0.36 -12.72
C MET A 55 -4.20 -1.54 -12.94
N ILE A 56 -2.93 -1.36 -12.56
CA ILE A 56 -1.90 -2.40 -12.56
C ILE A 56 -1.40 -2.62 -11.13
N ARG A 57 -1.14 -3.87 -10.75
CA ARG A 57 -0.54 -4.15 -9.45
C ARG A 57 0.96 -3.87 -9.51
N LEU A 58 1.45 -3.02 -8.60
CA LEU A 58 2.87 -2.78 -8.39
C LEU A 58 3.52 -3.91 -7.58
N GLY A 59 2.85 -4.37 -6.53
CA GLY A 59 3.36 -5.41 -5.65
C GLY A 59 2.62 -5.46 -4.32
N TRP A 60 3.30 -5.97 -3.30
CA TRP A 60 2.81 -6.03 -1.92
C TRP A 60 3.75 -5.28 -0.98
N ILE A 61 3.18 -4.70 0.08
CA ILE A 61 3.95 -4.21 1.21
C ILE A 61 3.54 -4.93 2.49
N ALA A 62 4.51 -5.52 3.19
CA ALA A 62 4.28 -6.07 4.51
C ALA A 62 4.21 -4.92 5.53
N LEU A 63 3.08 -4.85 6.26
CA LEU A 63 2.88 -3.98 7.41
C LEU A 63 2.68 -4.83 8.67
N VAL A 64 3.31 -4.42 9.77
CA VAL A 64 3.24 -5.12 11.05
C VAL A 64 2.86 -4.11 12.13
N GLY A 65 1.83 -4.42 12.90
CA GLY A 65 1.31 -3.56 13.95
C GLY A 65 0.71 -2.26 13.46
N THR A 66 0.39 -1.38 14.41
CA THR A 66 0.06 0.02 14.11
C THR A 66 1.36 0.75 13.76
N GLN A 67 1.49 1.22 12.52
CA GLN A 67 2.72 1.87 12.05
C GLN A 67 2.48 2.82 10.87
N SER A 68 3.41 3.76 10.68
CA SER A 68 3.52 4.57 9.47
C SER A 68 4.80 4.19 8.73
N LYS A 69 4.66 3.73 7.49
CA LYS A 69 5.77 3.21 6.67
C LYS A 69 5.98 4.07 5.42
N PRO A 70 7.10 4.78 5.31
CA PRO A 70 7.48 5.45 4.07
C PRO A 70 7.99 4.44 3.04
N VAL A 71 7.69 4.68 1.77
CA VAL A 71 8.03 3.84 0.62
C VAL A 71 8.47 4.75 -0.52
N SER A 72 9.52 4.34 -1.22
CA SER A 72 10.04 5.06 -2.38
C SER A 72 10.32 4.08 -3.52
N VAL A 73 9.72 4.32 -4.69
CA VAL A 73 9.81 3.42 -5.85
C VAL A 73 10.05 4.23 -7.11
N LYS A 74 11.03 3.82 -7.92
CA LYS A 74 11.23 4.35 -9.27
C LYS A 74 10.26 3.68 -10.24
N LEU A 75 9.55 4.48 -11.02
CA LEU A 75 8.55 4.05 -11.98
C LEU A 75 8.95 4.48 -13.40
N PRO A 76 8.70 3.63 -14.42
CA PRO A 76 8.99 3.98 -15.81
C PRO A 76 7.94 4.90 -16.44
N PHE A 77 6.87 5.24 -15.73
CA PHE A 77 5.81 6.13 -16.16
C PHE A 77 5.26 6.93 -14.97
N LYS A 78 4.54 8.03 -15.24
CA LYS A 78 3.85 8.81 -14.22
C LYS A 78 2.47 8.21 -13.97
N PRO A 79 2.19 7.62 -12.79
CA PRO A 79 0.85 7.12 -12.50
C PRO A 79 -0.12 8.29 -12.32
N THR A 80 -1.36 8.11 -12.76
CA THR A 80 -2.46 9.07 -12.53
C THR A 80 -3.10 8.89 -11.16
N LYS A 81 -3.01 7.68 -10.60
CA LYS A 81 -3.52 7.33 -9.28
C LYS A 81 -2.66 6.25 -8.63
N VAL A 82 -2.56 6.31 -7.31
CA VAL A 82 -2.02 5.23 -6.48
C VAL A 82 -3.11 4.81 -5.50
N ALA A 83 -3.30 3.50 -5.35
CA ALA A 83 -4.32 2.95 -4.48
C ALA A 83 -3.76 1.76 -3.70
N LEU A 84 -4.19 1.63 -2.45
CA LEU A 84 -4.07 0.39 -1.71
C LEU A 84 -5.32 -0.44 -1.99
N ASN A 85 -5.19 -1.76 -2.02
CA ASN A 85 -6.33 -2.67 -1.98
C ASN A 85 -7.44 -2.37 -3.03
N ALA A 86 -7.07 -1.90 -4.22
CA ALA A 86 -8.04 -1.42 -5.21
C ALA A 86 -9.03 -2.48 -5.70
N ASN A 87 -8.66 -3.76 -5.56
CA ASN A 87 -9.50 -4.91 -5.91
C ASN A 87 -10.25 -5.49 -4.69
N TYR A 88 -10.16 -4.86 -3.51
CA TYR A 88 -10.69 -5.39 -2.26
C TYR A 88 -10.17 -6.79 -1.93
N ASP A 89 -8.90 -7.05 -2.26
CA ASP A 89 -8.20 -8.31 -2.01
C ASP A 89 -8.01 -8.60 -0.50
N ILE A 90 -8.09 -7.57 0.35
CA ILE A 90 -7.98 -7.66 1.80
C ILE A 90 -9.12 -6.89 2.50
N LEU A 91 -9.46 -7.29 3.72
CA LEU A 91 -10.48 -6.61 4.53
C LEU A 91 -9.88 -5.33 5.15
N GLU A 92 -10.59 -4.21 5.04
CA GLU A 92 -10.20 -2.93 5.62
C GLU A 92 -11.42 -2.12 6.06
N GLN A 93 -11.22 -1.21 7.00
CA GLN A 93 -12.20 -0.19 7.36
C GLN A 93 -12.10 0.99 6.39
N LYS A 94 -13.25 1.53 5.98
CA LYS A 94 -13.34 2.72 5.12
C LYS A 94 -13.00 4.02 5.87
#